data_AF-G0LF97-F1
#
_entry.id   AF-G0LF97-F1
#
_cell.length_a   1.000
_cell.length_b   1.000
_cell.length_c   1.000
_cell.angle_alpha   90.00
_cell.angle_beta   90.00
_cell.angle_gamma   90.00
#
_symmetry.space_group_name_H-M   'P 1'
#
loop_
_entity.id
_entity.type
_entity.pdbx_description
1 polymer ?
#
loop_
_entity_poly.entity_id
_entity_poly.type
_entity_poly.pdbx_seq_one_letter_code
_entity_poly.pdbx_strand_id
1 'polypeptide(L)'
;MATTRSPMVVLGVMVFAAFLPLIVLWTTTTDLRSLLYFSLFALYFLVAHVILPGWVYLDANGRESDAALTWTIITFILPFIGFICYYVIGQPDAPHRVETSGTDASIKR
;
A
#
# COMPACT_ATOMS: atom_id res chain seq x y z
N MET A 1 -31.33 12.70 0.21
CA MET A 1 -30.32 12.04 1.06
C MET A 1 -29.39 11.25 0.15
N ALA A 2 -28.12 11.65 0.03
CA ALA A 2 -27.14 10.91 -0.76
C ALA A 2 -26.63 9.74 0.09
N THR A 3 -26.96 8.52 -0.32
CA THR A 3 -26.34 7.30 0.23
C THR A 3 -24.84 7.35 -0.09
N THR A 4 -24.01 7.57 0.91
CA THR A 4 -22.56 7.41 0.80
C THR A 4 -22.30 5.93 0.57
N ARG A 5 -22.19 5.50 -0.69
CA ARG A 5 -21.76 4.13 -1.02
C ARG A 5 -20.38 3.96 -0.40
N SER A 6 -20.24 2.95 0.48
CA SER A 6 -19.03 2.70 1.27
C SER A 6 -17.77 2.85 0.39
N PRO A 7 -16.79 3.69 0.78
CA PRO A 7 -15.56 3.92 0.01
C PRO A 7 -14.83 2.62 -0.35
N MET A 8 -14.92 1.62 0.53
CA MET A 8 -14.34 0.28 0.32
C MET A 8 -15.01 -0.47 -0.83
N VAL A 9 -16.31 -0.30 -1.04
CA VAL A 9 -17.03 -0.92 -2.17
C VAL A 9 -16.61 -0.27 -3.49
N VAL A 10 -16.42 1.05 -3.49
CA VAL A 10 -15.96 1.78 -4.67
C VAL A 10 -14.53 1.33 -5.04
N LEU A 11 -13.63 1.24 -4.06
CA LEU A 11 -12.28 0.72 -4.27
C LEU A 11 -12.30 -0.73 -4.76
N GLY A 12 -13.11 -1.59 -4.15
CA GLY A 12 -13.26 -2.98 -4.58
C GLY A 12 -13.74 -3.09 -6.02
N VAL A 13 -14.75 -2.31 -6.42
CA VAL A 13 -15.25 -2.26 -7.80
C VAL A 13 -14.20 -1.73 -8.76
N MET A 14 -13.43 -0.71 -8.37
CA MET A 14 -12.41 -0.11 -9.22
C MET A 14 -11.23 -1.05 -9.46
N VAL A 15 -10.79 -1.76 -8.40
CA VAL A 15 -9.81 -2.86 -8.52
C VAL A 15 -10.38 -3.94 -9.43
N PHE A 16 -11.60 -4.41 -9.19
CA PHE A 16 -12.18 -5.45 -10.03
C PHE A 16 -12.28 -5.02 -11.50
N ALA A 17 -12.71 -3.78 -11.76
CA ALA A 17 -12.80 -3.21 -13.11
C ALA A 17 -11.44 -3.05 -13.81
N ALA A 18 -10.36 -2.82 -13.05
CA ALA A 18 -9.00 -2.77 -13.61
C ALA A 18 -8.46 -4.15 -13.97
N PHE A 19 -8.76 -5.18 -13.15
CA PHE A 19 -8.19 -6.51 -13.31
C PHE A 19 -9.00 -7.43 -14.24
N LEU A 20 -10.31 -7.22 -14.40
CA LEU A 20 -11.17 -8.04 -15.26
C LEU A 20 -10.76 -8.00 -16.75
N PRO A 21 -10.46 -6.85 -17.36
CA PRO A 21 -9.98 -6.78 -18.75
C PRO A 21 -8.64 -7.48 -18.94
N LEU A 22 -7.75 -7.42 -17.95
CA LEU A 22 -6.46 -8.11 -17.94
C LEU A 22 -6.64 -9.64 -17.92
N ILE A 23 -7.59 -10.13 -17.12
CA ILE A 23 -7.94 -11.56 -17.07
C ILE A 23 -8.57 -12.03 -18.39
N VAL A 24 -9.36 -11.19 -19.06
CA VAL A 24 -9.95 -11.52 -20.38
C VAL A 24 -8.90 -11.52 -21.48
N LEU A 25 -7.98 -10.56 -21.47
CA LEU A 25 -6.86 -10.51 -22.40
C LEU A 25 -5.95 -11.74 -22.24
N TRP A 26 -5.76 -12.16 -20.99
CA TRP A 26 -4.97 -13.34 -20.61
C TRP A 26 -5.50 -14.66 -21.15
N THR A 27 -6.81 -14.92 -21.00
CA THR A 27 -7.43 -16.17 -21.45
C THR A 27 -7.46 -16.30 -22.98
N THR A 28 -7.25 -15.19 -23.69
CA THR A 28 -7.34 -15.13 -25.15
C THR A 28 -5.98 -15.15 -25.86
N THR A 29 -4.86 -14.99 -25.15
CA THR A 29 -3.51 -14.79 -25.78
C THR A 29 -2.40 -15.72 -25.23
N THR A 30 -2.75 -16.84 -24.60
CA THR A 30 -1.85 -17.53 -23.66
C THR A 30 -0.72 -18.37 -24.32
N ASP A 31 0.47 -17.76 -24.45
CA ASP A 31 1.79 -18.42 -24.50
C ASP A 31 2.46 -18.40 -23.12
N LEU A 32 3.28 -19.41 -22.76
CA LEU A 32 3.96 -19.51 -21.46
C LEU A 32 4.81 -18.28 -21.10
N ARG A 33 5.37 -17.62 -22.13
CA ARG A 33 6.13 -16.37 -21.98
C ARG A 33 5.24 -15.21 -21.52
N SER A 34 4.04 -15.08 -22.06
CA SER A 34 3.05 -14.08 -21.63
C SER A 34 2.63 -14.31 -20.18
N LEU A 35 2.57 -15.58 -19.76
CA LEU A 35 2.26 -15.97 -18.39
C LEU A 35 3.25 -15.39 -17.39
N LEU A 36 4.54 -15.59 -17.65
CA LEU A 36 5.64 -15.04 -16.85
C LEU A 36 5.61 -13.52 -16.78
N TYR A 37 5.42 -12.81 -17.90
CA TYR A 37 5.40 -11.35 -17.91
C TYR A 37 4.25 -10.77 -17.07
N PHE A 38 3.05 -11.35 -17.17
CA PHE A 38 1.93 -10.92 -16.34
C PHE A 38 2.17 -11.20 -14.86
N SER A 39 2.66 -12.40 -14.50
CA SER A 39 2.93 -12.73 -13.10
C SER A 39 3.96 -11.78 -12.49
N LEU A 40 5.01 -11.43 -13.25
CA LEU A 40 6.00 -10.44 -12.83
C LEU A 40 5.40 -9.04 -12.72
N PHE A 41 4.55 -8.63 -13.67
CA PHE A 41 3.88 -7.34 -13.62
C PHE A 41 2.89 -7.24 -12.44
N ALA A 42 2.12 -8.30 -12.19
CA ALA A 42 1.19 -8.37 -11.07
C ALA A 42 1.93 -8.33 -9.72
N LEU A 43 3.04 -9.07 -9.61
CA LEU A 43 3.90 -9.04 -8.43
C LEU A 43 4.51 -7.65 -8.23
N TYR A 44 5.05 -7.05 -9.29
CA TYR A 44 5.52 -5.67 -9.28
C TYR A 44 4.44 -4.71 -8.79
N PHE A 45 3.23 -4.79 -9.37
CA PHE A 45 2.13 -3.90 -9.05
C PHE A 45 1.72 -4.02 -7.58
N LEU A 46 1.62 -5.25 -7.07
CA LEU A 46 1.31 -5.52 -5.66
C LEU A 46 2.38 -4.95 -4.72
N VAL A 47 3.65 -5.22 -4.99
CA VAL A 47 4.75 -4.72 -4.16
C VAL A 47 4.79 -3.19 -4.21
N ALA A 48 4.78 -2.63 -5.41
CA ALA A 48 4.97 -1.21 -5.63
C ALA A 48 3.80 -0.35 -5.13
N HIS A 49 2.55 -0.78 -5.34
CA HIS A 49 1.38 0.06 -5.09
C HIS A 49 0.58 -0.35 -3.85
N VAL A 50 0.87 -1.51 -3.25
CA VAL A 50 0.19 -1.97 -2.03
C VAL A 50 1.17 -2.07 -0.88
N ILE A 51 2.25 -2.84 -1.05
CA ILE A 51 3.20 -3.10 0.04
C ILE A 51 3.99 -1.84 0.40
N LEU A 52 4.62 -1.17 -0.58
CA LEU A 52 5.45 0.02 -0.28
C LEU A 52 4.64 1.19 0.30
N PRO A 53 3.49 1.61 -0.27
CA PRO A 53 2.73 2.73 0.29
C PRO A 53 2.14 2.37 1.64
N GLY A 54 1.67 1.13 1.81
CA GLY A 54 1.18 0.64 3.10
C GLY A 54 2.27 0.64 4.18
N TRP A 55 3.49 0.25 3.82
CA TRP A 55 4.64 0.31 4.72
C TRP A 55 4.99 1.75 5.11
N VAL A 56 5.07 2.67 4.15
CA VAL A 56 5.33 4.10 4.40
C VAL A 56 4.25 4.68 5.31
N TYR A 57 2.99 4.34 5.11
CA TYR A 57 1.90 4.77 5.99
C TYR A 57 2.11 4.29 7.43
N LEU A 58 2.39 2.99 7.63
CA LEU A 58 2.57 2.41 8.96
C LEU A 58 3.80 2.99 9.68
N ASP A 59 4.93 3.15 8.99
CA ASP A 59 6.13 3.75 9.57
C ASP A 59 5.90 5.23 9.91
N ALA A 60 5.33 6.01 9.00
CA ALA A 60 5.06 7.43 9.23
C ALA A 60 4.05 7.65 10.35
N ASN A 61 2.99 6.86 10.39
CA ASN A 61 1.95 6.94 11.42
C ASN A 61 2.47 6.49 12.79
N GLY A 62 3.29 5.43 12.85
CA GLY A 62 3.92 4.99 14.10
C GLY A 62 5.02 5.92 14.62
N ARG A 63 5.45 6.89 13.80
CA ARG A 63 6.36 7.99 14.18
C ARG A 63 5.61 9.31 14.40
N GLU A 64 4.27 9.30 14.43
CA GLU A 64 3.41 10.47 14.60
C GLU A 64 3.68 11.58 13.57
N SER A 65 3.98 11.20 12.32
CA SER A 65 4.16 12.17 11.23
C SER A 65 2.83 12.83 10.84
N ASP A 66 2.76 14.16 10.93
CA ASP A 66 1.62 14.96 10.42
C ASP A 66 1.40 14.77 8.89
N ALA A 67 2.43 14.34 8.17
CA ALA A 67 2.41 14.16 6.72
C ALA A 67 2.26 12.69 6.27
N ALA A 68 1.86 11.77 7.17
CA ALA A 68 1.80 10.34 6.86
C ALA A 68 0.97 10.01 5.60
N LEU A 69 -0.20 10.64 5.43
CA LEU A 69 -1.02 10.46 4.23
C LEU A 69 -0.36 11.04 2.98
N THR A 70 0.29 12.20 3.08
CA THR A 70 0.99 12.84 1.96
C THR A 70 2.10 11.92 1.43
N TRP A 71 2.91 11.36 2.33
CA TRP A 71 3.98 10.42 1.95
C TRP A 71 3.45 9.12 1.37
N THR A 72 2.33 8.63 1.88
CA THR A 72 1.64 7.45 1.34
C THR A 72 1.16 7.70 -0.09
N ILE A 73 0.54 8.86 -0.37
CA ILE A 73 0.05 9.23 -1.70
C ILE A 73 1.21 9.39 -2.68
N ILE A 74 2.29 10.07 -2.28
CA ILE A 74 3.48 10.22 -3.11
C ILE A 74 4.08 8.85 -3.46
N THR A 75 4.19 7.96 -2.47
CA THR A 75 4.66 6.58 -2.67
C THR A 75 3.68 5.78 -3.53
N PHE A 76 2.38 6.02 -3.47
CA PHE A 76 1.45 5.33 -4.38
C PHE A 76 1.61 5.76 -5.85
N ILE A 77 1.82 7.05 -6.12
CA ILE A 77 1.96 7.58 -7.49
C ILE A 77 3.34 7.26 -8.07
N LEU A 78 4.40 7.42 -7.27
CA LEU A 78 5.76 7.09 -7.65
C LEU A 78 6.34 6.10 -6.63
N PRO A 79 6.13 4.78 -6.79
CA PRO A 79 6.46 3.77 -5.78
C PRO A 79 7.90 3.82 -5.29
N PHE A 80 8.86 3.67 -6.17
CA PHE A 80 10.26 3.64 -5.74
C PHE A 80 10.79 5.02 -5.38
N ILE A 81 10.44 6.06 -6.15
CA ILE A 81 10.94 7.42 -5.92
C ILE A 81 10.34 7.99 -4.63
N GLY A 82 9.03 7.86 -4.43
CA GLY A 82 8.33 8.28 -3.23
C GLY A 82 8.80 7.55 -1.98
N PHE A 83 9.02 6.24 -2.08
CA PHE A 83 9.60 5.46 -0.99
C PHE A 83 10.99 5.97 -0.60
N ILE A 84 11.89 6.15 -1.58
CA ILE A 84 13.25 6.68 -1.31
C ILE A 84 13.18 8.09 -0.74
N CYS A 85 12.38 8.98 -1.31
CA CYS A 85 12.21 10.35 -0.82
C CYS A 85 11.67 10.41 0.60
N TYR A 86 10.75 9.51 0.97
CA TYR A 86 10.27 9.40 2.33
C TYR A 86 11.43 9.10 3.30
N TYR A 87 12.26 8.10 3.02
CA TYR A 87 13.38 7.75 3.91
C TYR A 87 14.50 8.80 3.97
N VAL A 88 14.71 9.57 2.89
CA VAL A 88 15.80 10.55 2.83
C VAL A 88 15.39 11.92 3.37
N ILE A 89 14.13 12.32 3.20
CA ILE A 89 13.66 13.69 3.47
C ILE A 89 12.44 13.70 4.41
N GLY A 90 11.56 12.72 4.28
CA GLY A 90 10.23 12.74 4.89
C GLY A 90 10.08 12.03 6.23
N GLN A 91 11.03 11.16 6.57
CA GLN A 91 10.95 10.31 7.74
C GLN A 91 11.25 11.13 9.00
N PRO A 92 10.34 11.18 9.99
CA PRO A 92 10.61 11.84 11.25
C PRO A 92 11.73 11.15 12.04
N ASP A 93 12.58 11.94 12.70
CA ASP A 93 13.62 11.45 13.62
C ASP A 93 13.03 10.79 14.89
N ALA A 94 11.71 10.89 15.08
CA ALA A 94 11.01 10.27 16.20
C ALA A 94 11.18 8.74 16.15
N PRO A 95 11.47 8.09 17.29
CA PRO A 95 11.54 6.65 17.37
C PRO A 95 10.17 6.05 17.05
N HIS A 96 10.17 4.95 16.28
CA HIS A 96 8.95 4.23 15.94
C HIS A 96 8.32 3.66 17.22
N ARG A 97 7.08 4.06 17.52
CA ARG A 97 6.38 3.63 18.72
C ARG A 97 5.83 2.23 18.50
N VAL A 98 6.53 1.23 19.02
CA VAL A 98 6.00 -0.13 19.11
C VAL A 98 5.06 -0.16 20.31
N GLU A 99 3.76 -0.31 20.09
CA GLU A 99 2.84 -0.53 21.21
C GLU A 99 3.19 -1.87 21.87
N THR A 100 3.92 -1.83 22.98
CA THR A 100 4.22 -2.99 23.82
C THR A 100 2.98 -3.39 24.60
N SER A 101 1.99 -3.93 23.90
CA SER A 101 0.81 -4.53 24.50
C SER A 101 1.21 -5.83 25.20
N GLY A 102 1.64 -5.76 26.47
CA GLY A 102 1.81 -6.96 27.29
C GLY A 102 2.65 -6.90 28.56
N THR A 103 3.64 -5.99 28.71
CA THR A 103 4.59 -6.09 29.84
C THR A 103 4.28 -5.13 31.00
N ASP A 104 3.73 -3.94 30.72
CA ASP A 104 3.58 -2.89 31.74
C ASP A 104 2.36 -3.07 32.66
N ALA A 105 1.41 -3.95 32.30
CA ALA A 105 0.23 -4.21 33.12
C ALA A 105 0.50 -5.16 34.31
N SER A 106 1.65 -5.83 34.34
CA SER A 106 1.98 -6.82 35.38
C SER A 106 2.67 -6.24 36.62
N ILE A 107 3.29 -5.05 36.52
CA ILE A 107 3.99 -4.39 37.63
C ILE A 107 3.05 -3.40 38.35
N LYS A 108 1.81 -3.79 38.63
CA LYS A 108 0.90 -3.00 39.47
C LYS A 108 -0.12 -3.84 40.26
N ARG A 109 0.13 -5.14 40.44
CA ARG A 109 -0.76 -5.99 41.24
C ARG A 109 -0.09 -6.50 42.50
#